data_AF-A0AAV3XCG6-F1
#
_entry.id   AF-A0AAV3XCG6-F1
#
_cell.length_a   1.000
_cell.length_b   1.000
_cell.length_c   1.000
_cell.angle_alpha   90.00
_cell.angle_beta   90.00
_cell.angle_gamma   90.00
#
_symmetry.space_group_name_H-M   'P 1'
#
loop_
_entity.id
_entity.type
_entity.pdbx_description
1 polymer ?
#
loop_
_entity_poly.entity_id
_entity_poly.type
_entity_poly.pdbx_seq_one_letter_code
_entity_poly.pdbx_strand_id
1 'polypeptide(L)'
;MTQAADKIALPPPFPDHTQLPEEDGTFVKNFQEHPQSIILTDSLGPLLQQLHPDGQYAIGQDCGIYWRETEPPEKGAEAPDWFYVPNVPAMLEGEYRRSYVLWREFMAPLIALEFASGDGSEERDKTPLSYTDGKTTKPGKFWVYERIMRIPYYGIYEVKTGRLEVYNLVNGFYQLLTPNQQERYRILPIDIELGLWQGSYQNQTMLWLRWWDNEGNLLLTGAERAAVAEQALASTEQALASTEQALAAETQARRDAIPKLLAMGLSVPQIAEAFGLSVEEVEQFLRSQ
;
A
#
# COMPACT_ATOMS: atom_id res chain seq x y z
N MET A 1 59.89 -26.14 -34.63
CA MET A 1 58.52 -26.55 -34.27
C MET A 1 58.23 -25.98 -32.89
N THR A 2 57.34 -25.00 -32.79
CA THR A 2 56.96 -24.41 -31.50
C THR A 2 55.47 -24.70 -31.36
N GLN A 3 55.12 -25.68 -30.53
CA GLN A 3 53.72 -25.97 -30.21
C GLN A 3 53.17 -24.77 -29.41
N ALA A 4 52.11 -24.17 -29.94
CA ALA A 4 51.33 -23.17 -29.24
C ALA A 4 50.65 -23.84 -28.04
N ALA A 5 50.81 -23.24 -26.86
CA ALA A 5 50.12 -23.69 -25.65
C ALA A 5 48.60 -23.54 -25.87
N ASP A 6 47.85 -24.60 -25.59
CA ASP A 6 46.40 -24.60 -25.60
C ASP A 6 45.87 -23.50 -24.68
N LYS A 7 45.03 -22.61 -25.24
CA LYS A 7 44.29 -21.62 -24.45
C LYS A 7 43.41 -22.38 -23.46
N ILE A 8 43.67 -22.20 -22.17
CA ILE A 8 42.80 -22.67 -21.10
C ILE A 8 41.44 -22.00 -21.29
N ALA A 9 40.45 -22.78 -21.75
CA ALA A 9 39.06 -22.33 -21.82
C ALA A 9 38.52 -22.26 -20.39
N LEU A 10 38.31 -21.06 -19.87
CA LEU A 10 37.62 -20.87 -18.60
C LEU A 10 36.15 -21.31 -18.78
N PRO A 11 35.56 -22.04 -17.81
CA PRO A 11 34.13 -22.31 -17.84
C PRO A 11 33.35 -21.00 -17.84
N PRO A 12 32.13 -20.97 -18.43
CA PRO A 12 31.29 -19.78 -18.38
C PRO A 12 31.08 -19.34 -16.92
N PRO A 13 30.95 -18.02 -16.68
CA PRO A 13 30.65 -17.52 -15.35
C PRO A 13 29.40 -18.20 -14.79
N PHE A 14 29.42 -18.50 -13.50
CA PHE A 14 28.25 -19.04 -12.81
C PHE A 14 27.04 -18.12 -13.01
N PRO A 15 25.84 -18.69 -13.10
CA PRO A 15 24.65 -17.86 -13.24
C PRO A 15 24.45 -16.89 -12.10
N ASP A 16 23.94 -15.70 -12.43
CA ASP A 16 23.52 -14.69 -11.45
C ASP A 16 22.00 -14.49 -11.46
N HIS A 17 21.50 -13.76 -10.47
CA HIS A 17 20.07 -13.51 -10.24
C HIS A 17 19.29 -12.89 -11.42
N THR A 18 19.96 -12.35 -12.45
CA THR A 18 19.33 -11.72 -13.62
C THR A 18 19.16 -12.65 -14.82
N GLN A 19 19.70 -13.87 -14.75
CA GLN A 19 19.82 -14.77 -15.91
C GLN A 19 18.63 -15.73 -16.09
N LEU A 20 17.76 -15.87 -15.10
CA LEU A 20 16.50 -16.59 -15.28
C LEU A 20 15.49 -15.69 -16.00
N PRO A 21 14.77 -16.21 -17.02
CA PRO A 21 13.76 -15.43 -17.72
C PRO A 21 12.60 -15.05 -16.79
N GLU A 22 12.22 -13.78 -16.84
CA GLU A 22 11.10 -13.20 -16.09
C GLU A 22 9.76 -13.26 -16.88
N GLU A 23 9.75 -13.82 -18.10
CA GLU A 23 8.58 -13.94 -18.98
C GLU A 23 8.22 -15.40 -19.29
N ASP A 24 6.93 -15.65 -19.54
CA ASP A 24 6.28 -16.97 -19.47
C ASP A 24 6.85 -18.03 -20.43
N GLY A 25 7.66 -18.92 -19.84
CA GLY A 25 8.10 -20.21 -20.38
C GLY A 25 8.57 -21.22 -19.32
N THR A 26 8.26 -20.97 -18.04
CA THR A 26 8.63 -21.63 -16.75
C THR A 26 9.84 -21.10 -15.96
N PHE A 27 9.60 -20.92 -14.63
CA PHE A 27 10.38 -20.36 -13.51
C PHE A 27 10.98 -18.95 -13.77
N VAL A 28 10.55 -17.82 -13.19
CA VAL A 28 9.94 -17.49 -11.88
C VAL A 28 9.22 -16.13 -12.01
N LYS A 29 8.17 -15.85 -11.24
CA LYS A 29 7.73 -14.47 -10.97
C LYS A 29 8.88 -13.65 -10.39
N ASN A 30 9.00 -12.38 -10.75
CA ASN A 30 10.08 -11.57 -10.19
C ASN A 30 9.88 -11.38 -8.66
N PHE A 31 10.96 -11.18 -7.92
CA PHE A 31 10.89 -11.00 -6.45
C PHE A 31 10.16 -9.70 -6.01
N GLN A 32 9.71 -8.87 -6.96
CA GLN A 32 9.08 -7.57 -6.73
C GLN A 32 7.55 -7.62 -6.80
N GLU A 33 6.96 -8.49 -7.63
CA GLU A 33 5.52 -8.62 -7.85
C GLU A 33 4.76 -8.93 -6.56
N HIS A 34 5.16 -9.96 -5.81
CA HIS A 34 4.44 -10.34 -4.58
C HIS A 34 4.47 -9.22 -3.52
N PRO A 35 5.61 -8.61 -3.16
CA PRO A 35 5.61 -7.43 -2.27
C PRO A 35 4.73 -6.29 -2.76
N GLN A 36 4.71 -6.03 -4.08
CA GLN A 36 3.90 -4.98 -4.69
C GLN A 36 2.38 -5.25 -4.58
N SER A 37 1.93 -6.50 -4.75
CA SER A 37 0.53 -6.88 -4.54
C SER A 37 0.12 -6.84 -3.06
N ILE A 38 1.02 -7.24 -2.16
CA ILE A 38 0.75 -7.25 -0.72
C ILE A 38 0.60 -5.82 -0.19
N ILE A 39 1.50 -4.90 -0.56
CA ILE A 39 1.46 -3.52 -0.05
C ILE A 39 0.19 -2.79 -0.51
N LEU A 40 -0.28 -3.03 -1.74
CA LEU A 40 -1.54 -2.50 -2.25
C LEU A 40 -2.74 -3.08 -1.51
N THR A 41 -2.73 -4.39 -1.24
CA THR A 41 -3.83 -5.08 -0.58
C THR A 41 -3.97 -4.67 0.88
N ASP A 42 -2.86 -4.66 1.63
CA ASP A 42 -2.86 -4.34 3.07
C ASP A 42 -3.20 -2.87 3.34
N SER A 43 -2.70 -1.95 2.50
CA SER A 43 -3.01 -0.52 2.65
C SER A 43 -4.47 -0.19 2.31
N LEU A 44 -5.10 -0.92 1.40
CA LEU A 44 -6.48 -0.69 0.99
C LEU A 44 -7.52 -1.27 1.98
N GLY A 45 -7.11 -2.20 2.85
CA GLY A 45 -7.98 -2.93 3.77
C GLY A 45 -8.95 -2.06 4.60
N PRO A 46 -8.49 -1.02 5.31
CA PRO A 46 -9.38 -0.15 6.10
C PRO A 46 -10.47 0.52 5.27
N LEU A 47 -10.14 0.98 4.06
CA LEU A 47 -11.11 1.58 3.16
C LEU A 47 -12.15 0.56 2.71
N LEU A 48 -11.73 -0.65 2.34
CA LEU A 48 -12.67 -1.69 1.91
C LEU A 48 -13.58 -2.14 3.05
N GLN A 49 -13.10 -2.16 4.29
CA GLN A 49 -13.94 -2.43 5.46
C GLN A 49 -15.00 -1.35 5.66
N GLN A 50 -14.69 -0.09 5.33
CA GLN A 50 -15.66 1.00 5.36
C GLN A 50 -16.67 0.93 4.21
N LEU A 51 -16.21 0.61 3.00
CA LEU A 51 -17.06 0.52 1.80
C LEU A 51 -17.95 -0.73 1.82
N HIS A 52 -17.45 -1.83 2.37
CA HIS A 52 -18.09 -3.15 2.44
C HIS A 52 -18.10 -3.68 3.87
N PRO A 53 -18.88 -3.07 4.79
CA PRO A 53 -18.97 -3.55 6.17
C PRO A 53 -19.56 -4.97 6.28
N ASP A 54 -20.21 -5.45 5.21
CA ASP A 54 -20.71 -6.81 5.04
C ASP A 54 -19.68 -7.80 4.47
N GLY A 55 -18.46 -7.34 4.17
CA GLY A 55 -17.38 -8.13 3.58
C GLY A 55 -17.62 -8.55 2.13
N GLN A 56 -18.54 -7.89 1.41
CA GLN A 56 -18.87 -8.22 0.02
C GLN A 56 -17.89 -7.59 -0.96
N TYR A 57 -16.64 -8.03 -0.93
CA TYR A 57 -15.68 -7.79 -2.00
C TYR A 57 -14.70 -8.94 -2.17
N ALA A 58 -13.99 -8.94 -3.31
CA ALA A 58 -12.85 -9.81 -3.55
C ALA A 58 -11.66 -9.02 -4.08
N ILE A 59 -10.45 -9.39 -3.65
CA ILE A 59 -9.18 -8.99 -4.27
C ILE A 59 -8.54 -10.27 -4.81
N GLY A 60 -8.07 -10.22 -6.05
CA GLY A 60 -7.21 -11.25 -6.60
C GLY A 60 -5.78 -10.74 -6.74
N GLN A 61 -4.83 -11.61 -6.42
CA GLN A 61 -3.40 -11.40 -6.63
C GLN A 61 -2.90 -12.60 -7.42
N ASP A 62 -2.50 -12.39 -8.67
CA ASP A 62 -2.15 -13.48 -9.59
C ASP A 62 -3.25 -14.55 -9.73
N CYS A 63 -4.51 -14.12 -9.62
CA CYS A 63 -5.66 -15.00 -9.66
C CYS A 63 -6.30 -14.96 -11.05
N GLY A 64 -6.57 -16.14 -11.63
CA GLY A 64 -7.22 -16.24 -12.93
C GLY A 64 -8.65 -15.72 -12.91
N ILE A 65 -9.00 -14.90 -13.90
CA ILE A 65 -10.33 -14.43 -14.23
C ILE A 65 -10.77 -15.12 -15.53
N TYR A 66 -11.69 -16.07 -15.42
CA TYR A 66 -12.31 -16.68 -16.59
C TYR A 66 -13.26 -15.67 -17.25
N TRP A 67 -13.02 -15.40 -18.54
CA TRP A 67 -13.80 -14.47 -19.36
C TRP A 67 -14.46 -15.12 -20.60
N ARG A 68 -14.02 -16.31 -21.00
CA ARG A 68 -14.73 -17.16 -21.96
C ARG A 68 -14.61 -18.65 -21.66
N GLU A 69 -15.52 -19.43 -22.23
CA GLU A 69 -15.44 -20.89 -22.26
C GLU A 69 -14.58 -21.37 -23.44
N THR A 70 -13.65 -22.29 -23.20
CA THR A 70 -12.74 -22.86 -24.21
C THR A 70 -12.12 -24.17 -23.68
N GLU A 71 -11.49 -24.94 -24.57
CA GLU A 71 -10.74 -26.15 -24.24
C GLU A 71 -9.25 -25.99 -24.64
N PRO A 72 -8.30 -26.12 -23.71
CA PRO A 72 -8.50 -26.25 -22.27
C PRO A 72 -8.93 -24.91 -21.60
N PRO A 73 -9.60 -24.94 -20.43
CA PRO A 73 -10.24 -23.77 -19.82
C PRO A 73 -9.31 -22.57 -19.60
N GLU A 74 -8.05 -22.81 -19.25
CA GLU A 74 -7.06 -21.77 -18.96
C GLU A 74 -6.82 -20.80 -20.12
N LYS A 75 -7.07 -21.22 -21.37
CA LYS A 75 -7.01 -20.32 -22.54
C LYS A 75 -8.11 -19.26 -22.56
N GLY A 76 -9.09 -19.40 -21.66
CA GLY A 76 -10.22 -18.49 -21.47
C GLY A 76 -10.10 -17.67 -20.20
N ALA A 77 -8.92 -17.67 -19.57
CA ALA A 77 -8.63 -16.87 -18.40
C ALA A 77 -7.49 -15.89 -18.69
N GLU A 78 -7.54 -14.74 -18.02
CA GLU A 78 -6.37 -13.88 -17.81
C GLU A 78 -6.11 -13.78 -16.30
N ALA A 79 -4.86 -13.63 -15.89
CA ALA A 79 -4.50 -13.49 -14.48
C ALA A 79 -3.79 -12.15 -14.28
N PRO A 80 -4.51 -11.08 -13.91
CA PRO A 80 -3.87 -9.83 -13.54
C PRO A 80 -3.04 -10.01 -12.28
N ASP A 81 -1.92 -9.28 -12.18
CA ASP A 81 -1.07 -9.27 -10.98
C ASP A 81 -1.86 -8.81 -9.74
N TRP A 82 -2.77 -7.84 -9.93
CA TRP A 82 -3.70 -7.40 -8.90
C TRP A 82 -5.05 -6.93 -9.48
N PHE A 83 -6.16 -7.32 -8.87
CA PHE A 83 -7.47 -6.75 -9.22
C PHE A 83 -8.42 -6.70 -8.02
N TYR A 84 -9.43 -5.84 -8.11
CA TYR A 84 -10.45 -5.67 -7.09
C TYR A 84 -11.86 -5.71 -7.68
N VAL A 85 -12.75 -6.48 -7.04
CA VAL A 85 -14.15 -6.66 -7.42
C VAL A 85 -15.05 -6.28 -6.22
N PRO A 86 -15.87 -5.22 -6.34
CA PRO A 86 -16.86 -4.88 -5.31
C PRO A 86 -18.14 -5.73 -5.44
N ASN A 87 -18.91 -5.81 -4.36
CA ASN A 87 -20.25 -6.42 -4.30
C ASN A 87 -20.28 -7.91 -4.65
N VAL A 88 -19.23 -8.65 -4.29
CA VAL A 88 -19.15 -10.10 -4.43
C VAL A 88 -18.69 -10.73 -3.12
N PRO A 89 -19.15 -11.93 -2.76
CA PRO A 89 -18.78 -12.52 -1.48
C PRO A 89 -17.31 -12.93 -1.48
N ALA A 90 -16.59 -12.78 -0.37
CA ALA A 90 -15.19 -13.22 -0.29
C ALA A 90 -15.01 -14.75 -0.50
N MET A 91 -16.04 -15.53 -0.19
CA MET A 91 -16.10 -16.99 -0.34
C MET A 91 -17.30 -17.41 -1.20
N LEU A 92 -17.19 -18.54 -1.88
CA LEU A 92 -18.30 -19.13 -2.63
C LEU A 92 -18.75 -20.40 -1.92
N GLU A 93 -20.01 -20.44 -1.48
CA GLU A 93 -20.60 -21.61 -0.79
C GLU A 93 -19.79 -22.06 0.45
N GLY A 94 -19.11 -21.12 1.12
CA GLY A 94 -18.25 -21.40 2.29
C GLY A 94 -16.85 -21.90 1.95
N GLU A 95 -16.49 -21.94 0.66
CA GLU A 95 -15.17 -22.33 0.17
C GLU A 95 -14.36 -21.13 -0.35
N TYR A 96 -13.04 -21.25 -0.28
CA TYR A 96 -12.14 -20.23 -0.82
C TYR A 96 -12.22 -20.14 -2.35
N ARG A 97 -12.13 -18.91 -2.86
CA ARG A 97 -12.07 -18.63 -4.29
C ARG A 97 -10.75 -19.16 -4.85
N ARG A 98 -10.83 -20.06 -5.84
CA ARG A 98 -9.65 -20.54 -6.59
C ARG A 98 -9.37 -19.74 -7.86
N SER A 99 -10.39 -19.05 -8.36
CA SER A 99 -10.41 -18.21 -9.55
C SER A 99 -11.67 -17.36 -9.50
N TYR A 100 -11.74 -16.33 -10.34
CA TYR A 100 -12.94 -15.54 -10.54
C TYR A 100 -13.62 -15.95 -11.84
N VAL A 101 -14.93 -16.23 -11.83
CA VAL A 101 -15.66 -16.67 -13.03
C VAL A 101 -16.64 -15.60 -13.45
N LEU A 102 -16.22 -14.74 -14.38
CA LEU A 102 -16.94 -13.50 -14.70
C LEU A 102 -18.42 -13.73 -15.06
N TRP A 103 -18.72 -14.73 -15.88
CA TRP A 103 -20.08 -15.02 -16.34
C TRP A 103 -20.95 -15.77 -15.31
N ARG A 104 -20.39 -16.21 -14.18
CA ARG A 104 -21.16 -16.80 -13.06
C ARG A 104 -21.35 -15.83 -11.92
N GLU A 105 -20.48 -14.84 -11.80
CA GLU A 105 -20.48 -13.87 -10.70
C GLU A 105 -21.05 -12.50 -11.12
N PHE A 106 -21.19 -12.26 -12.43
CA PHE A 106 -21.91 -11.13 -13.05
C PHE A 106 -21.37 -9.73 -12.71
N MET A 107 -20.28 -9.65 -11.95
CA MET A 107 -19.59 -8.41 -11.62
C MET A 107 -18.22 -8.39 -12.29
N ALA A 108 -17.91 -7.33 -13.03
CA ALA A 108 -16.56 -7.10 -13.53
C ALA A 108 -15.67 -6.56 -12.40
N PRO A 109 -14.34 -6.83 -12.44
CA PRO A 109 -13.41 -6.06 -11.64
C PRO A 109 -13.61 -4.56 -11.86
N LEU A 110 -13.51 -3.78 -10.80
CA LEU A 110 -13.50 -2.32 -10.89
C LEU A 110 -12.17 -1.84 -11.49
N ILE A 111 -11.09 -2.48 -11.06
CA ILE A 111 -9.73 -2.15 -11.46
C ILE A 111 -8.90 -3.43 -11.58
N ALA A 112 -8.06 -3.50 -12.61
CA ALA A 112 -6.98 -4.47 -12.77
C ALA A 112 -5.65 -3.74 -12.96
N LEU A 113 -4.59 -4.30 -12.41
CA LEU A 113 -3.24 -3.76 -12.45
C LEU A 113 -2.27 -4.85 -12.92
N GLU A 114 -1.33 -4.45 -13.77
CA GLU A 114 -0.24 -5.29 -14.25
C GLU A 114 1.10 -4.58 -13.97
N PHE A 115 2.07 -5.33 -13.48
CA PHE A 115 3.41 -4.93 -13.10
C PHE A 115 4.39 -5.45 -14.15
N ALA A 116 4.51 -4.70 -15.25
CA ALA A 116 5.35 -5.08 -16.36
C ALA A 116 6.84 -5.13 -15.94
N SER A 117 7.44 -6.30 -16.07
CA SER A 117 8.88 -6.52 -15.92
C SER A 117 9.68 -5.99 -17.12
N GLY A 118 9.04 -5.94 -18.30
CA GLY A 118 9.55 -5.38 -19.55
C GLY A 118 9.09 -3.94 -19.82
N ASP A 119 8.92 -3.60 -21.11
CA ASP A 119 8.41 -2.29 -21.55
C ASP A 119 6.88 -2.19 -21.52
N GLY A 120 6.19 -3.26 -21.10
CA GLY A 120 4.74 -3.37 -21.05
C GLY A 120 4.06 -3.45 -22.41
N SER A 121 4.77 -3.83 -23.47
CA SER A 121 4.17 -4.01 -24.80
C SER A 121 3.10 -5.12 -24.83
N GLU A 122 3.31 -6.21 -24.10
CA GLU A 122 2.32 -7.29 -23.95
C GLU A 122 1.03 -6.79 -23.27
N GLU A 123 1.19 -5.98 -22.21
CA GLU A 123 0.07 -5.36 -21.48
C GLU A 123 -0.72 -4.35 -22.31
N ARG A 124 -0.14 -3.90 -23.43
CA ARG A 124 -0.77 -3.00 -24.41
C ARG A 124 -1.24 -3.72 -25.66
N ASP A 125 -1.12 -5.04 -25.75
CA ASP A 125 -1.55 -5.80 -26.92
C ASP A 125 -3.08 -5.73 -27.10
N LYS A 126 -3.51 -5.11 -28.20
CA LYS A 126 -4.92 -4.93 -28.56
C LYS A 126 -5.40 -5.96 -29.59
N THR A 127 -4.63 -7.01 -29.83
CA THR A 127 -4.97 -8.05 -30.81
C THR A 127 -6.32 -8.67 -30.46
N PRO A 128 -7.33 -8.56 -31.34
CA PRO A 128 -8.65 -9.11 -31.08
C PRO A 128 -8.61 -10.63 -31.12
N LEU A 129 -9.54 -11.24 -30.41
CA LEU A 129 -9.81 -12.66 -30.57
C LEU A 129 -10.30 -12.94 -31.99
N SER A 130 -9.60 -13.80 -32.72
CA SER A 130 -9.98 -14.22 -34.07
C SER A 130 -10.17 -15.73 -34.16
N TYR A 131 -11.20 -16.13 -34.91
CA TYR A 131 -11.52 -17.50 -35.24
C TYR A 131 -11.47 -17.65 -36.76
N THR A 132 -10.32 -18.03 -37.30
CA THR A 132 -10.13 -18.22 -38.75
C THR A 132 -9.59 -19.63 -39.01
N ASP A 133 -10.21 -20.36 -39.93
CA ASP A 133 -9.77 -21.70 -40.36
C ASP A 133 -9.51 -22.70 -39.21
N GLY A 134 -10.33 -22.66 -38.16
CA GLY A 134 -10.20 -23.55 -37.00
C GLY A 134 -8.99 -23.26 -36.08
N LYS A 135 -8.22 -22.19 -36.34
CA LYS A 135 -7.15 -21.71 -35.45
C LYS A 135 -7.65 -20.51 -34.65
N THR A 136 -7.48 -20.59 -33.33
CA THR A 136 -7.77 -19.49 -32.41
C THR A 136 -6.47 -18.75 -32.10
N THR A 137 -6.41 -17.46 -32.41
CA THR A 137 -5.30 -16.60 -31.96
C THR A 137 -5.55 -16.18 -30.52
N LYS A 138 -4.54 -16.26 -29.63
CA LYS A 138 -4.66 -15.71 -28.27
C LYS A 138 -4.84 -14.18 -28.41
N PRO A 139 -5.92 -13.60 -27.85
CA PRO A 139 -6.08 -12.14 -27.85
C PRO A 139 -5.06 -11.50 -26.90
N GLY A 140 -4.78 -10.22 -27.12
CA GLY A 140 -3.98 -9.45 -26.18
C GLY A 140 -4.78 -9.08 -24.92
N LYS A 141 -4.09 -9.00 -23.77
CA LYS A 141 -4.70 -8.69 -22.46
C LYS A 141 -5.47 -7.37 -22.50
N PHE A 142 -4.89 -6.33 -23.07
CA PHE A 142 -5.54 -5.02 -23.20
C PHE A 142 -6.90 -5.14 -23.90
N TRP A 143 -6.97 -5.92 -24.99
CA TRP A 143 -8.22 -6.13 -25.71
C TRP A 143 -9.26 -6.88 -24.87
N VAL A 144 -8.84 -7.93 -24.14
CA VAL A 144 -9.74 -8.69 -23.26
C VAL A 144 -10.32 -7.81 -22.17
N TYR A 145 -9.48 -7.04 -21.47
CA TYR A 145 -9.90 -6.13 -20.40
C TYR A 145 -10.82 -5.02 -20.93
N GLU A 146 -10.51 -4.45 -22.10
CA GLU A 146 -11.30 -3.36 -22.71
C GLU A 146 -12.65 -3.85 -23.26
N ARG A 147 -12.64 -4.93 -24.06
CA ARG A 147 -13.77 -5.31 -24.91
C ARG A 147 -14.68 -6.32 -24.28
N ILE A 148 -14.11 -7.28 -23.56
CA ILE A 148 -14.84 -8.42 -23.03
C ILE A 148 -15.18 -8.20 -21.56
N MET A 149 -14.17 -8.04 -20.71
CA MET A 149 -14.38 -7.87 -19.28
C MET A 149 -14.93 -6.47 -18.94
N ARG A 150 -14.60 -5.47 -19.74
CA ARG A 150 -15.01 -4.06 -19.56
C ARG A 150 -14.67 -3.52 -18.17
N ILE A 151 -13.44 -3.80 -17.73
CA ILE A 151 -12.93 -3.33 -16.44
C ILE A 151 -12.89 -1.78 -16.49
N PRO A 152 -13.51 -1.05 -15.54
CA PRO A 152 -13.57 0.41 -15.60
C PRO A 152 -12.19 1.10 -15.55
N TYR A 153 -11.23 0.54 -14.81
CA TYR A 153 -9.88 1.07 -14.68
C TYR A 153 -8.83 0.00 -14.96
N TYR A 154 -7.81 0.32 -15.74
CA TYR A 154 -6.70 -0.57 -16.01
C TYR A 154 -5.37 0.15 -15.83
N GLY A 155 -4.52 -0.32 -14.92
CA GLY A 155 -3.21 0.25 -14.64
C GLY A 155 -2.08 -0.63 -15.17
N ILE A 156 -1.10 -0.02 -15.82
CA ILE A 156 0.15 -0.67 -16.24
C ILE A 156 1.30 0.05 -15.55
N TYR A 157 2.03 -0.67 -14.71
CA TYR A 157 3.21 -0.17 -14.01
C TYR A 157 4.47 -0.86 -14.54
N GLU A 158 5.30 -0.11 -15.28
CA GLU A 158 6.61 -0.58 -15.73
C GLU A 158 7.64 -0.40 -14.60
N VAL A 159 7.98 -1.49 -13.92
CA VAL A 159 8.75 -1.45 -12.67
C VAL A 159 10.17 -0.93 -12.89
N LYS A 160 10.81 -1.29 -14.01
CA LYS A 160 12.18 -0.88 -14.34
C LYS A 160 12.29 0.61 -14.67
N THR A 161 11.28 1.20 -15.30
CA THR A 161 11.30 2.60 -15.74
C THR A 161 10.62 3.55 -14.75
N GLY A 162 9.82 3.02 -13.82
CA GLY A 162 9.01 3.84 -12.91
C GLY A 162 7.84 4.50 -13.63
N ARG A 163 7.37 3.94 -14.76
CA ARG A 163 6.30 4.54 -15.56
C ARG A 163 4.96 3.91 -15.20
N LEU A 164 4.01 4.74 -14.80
CA LEU A 164 2.63 4.35 -14.51
C LEU A 164 1.68 4.95 -15.56
N GLU A 165 0.93 4.10 -16.24
CA GLU A 165 -0.20 4.49 -17.07
C GLU A 165 -1.48 3.95 -16.46
N VAL A 166 -2.54 4.77 -16.43
CA VAL A 166 -3.87 4.32 -16.02
C VAL A 166 -4.87 4.68 -17.09
N TYR A 167 -5.67 3.70 -17.49
CA TYR A 167 -6.72 3.82 -18.47
C TYR A 167 -8.07 3.81 -17.77
N ASN A 168 -9.02 4.59 -18.29
CA ASN A 168 -10.42 4.54 -17.89
C ASN A 168 -11.29 4.14 -19.07
N LEU A 169 -12.27 3.27 -18.83
CA LEU A 169 -13.19 2.81 -19.85
C LEU A 169 -14.29 3.86 -20.08
N VAL A 170 -14.18 4.61 -21.18
CA VAL A 170 -15.13 5.66 -21.56
C VAL A 170 -15.75 5.30 -22.91
N ASN A 171 -17.09 5.29 -22.97
CA ASN A 171 -17.84 4.95 -24.19
C ASN A 171 -17.46 3.58 -24.81
N GLY A 172 -16.98 2.64 -23.99
CA GLY A 172 -16.59 1.29 -24.41
C GLY A 172 -15.16 1.16 -24.95
N PHE A 173 -14.30 2.16 -24.71
CA PHE A 173 -12.89 2.16 -25.10
C PHE A 173 -12.05 2.71 -23.96
N TYR A 174 -10.85 2.17 -23.78
CA TYR A 174 -9.90 2.70 -22.83
C TYR A 174 -9.32 4.02 -23.33
N GLN A 175 -9.38 5.02 -22.47
CA GLN A 175 -8.74 6.31 -22.64
C GLN A 175 -7.68 6.47 -21.57
N LEU A 176 -6.48 6.90 -21.96
CA LEU A 176 -5.41 7.20 -21.01
C LEU A 176 -5.87 8.36 -20.11
N LEU A 177 -5.84 8.15 -18.80
CA LEU A 177 -6.10 9.20 -17.84
C LEU A 177 -4.93 10.17 -17.80
N THR A 178 -5.23 11.44 -17.56
CA THR A 178 -4.22 12.42 -17.19
C THR A 178 -4.06 12.40 -15.67
N PRO A 179 -2.85 12.23 -15.13
CA PRO A 179 -2.66 12.29 -13.69
C PRO A 179 -2.90 13.71 -13.17
N ASN A 180 -3.14 13.83 -11.87
CA ASN A 180 -3.24 15.10 -11.18
C ASN A 180 -1.86 15.78 -11.05
N GLN A 181 -1.81 16.94 -10.38
CA GLN A 181 -0.57 17.71 -10.18
C GLN A 181 0.51 16.98 -9.37
N GLN A 182 0.14 15.91 -8.66
CA GLN A 182 1.04 15.09 -7.86
C GLN A 182 1.34 13.74 -8.55
N GLU A 183 1.10 13.66 -9.86
CA GLU A 183 1.35 12.47 -10.70
C GLU A 183 0.54 11.22 -10.28
N ARG A 184 -0.68 11.43 -9.75
CA ARG A 184 -1.59 10.35 -9.34
C ARG A 184 -2.89 10.31 -10.14
N TYR A 185 -3.49 9.13 -10.22
CA TYR A 185 -4.65 8.84 -11.04
C TYR A 185 -5.88 8.55 -10.17
N ARG A 186 -6.96 9.31 -10.36
CA ARG A 186 -8.18 9.17 -9.57
C ARG A 186 -9.00 7.96 -9.97
N ILE A 187 -9.34 7.13 -8.98
CA ILE A 187 -10.26 6.00 -9.10
C ILE A 187 -11.59 6.41 -8.45
N LEU A 188 -12.40 7.12 -9.23
CA LEU A 188 -13.60 7.82 -8.75
C LEU A 188 -14.60 6.93 -7.97
N PRO A 189 -14.89 5.67 -8.36
CA PRO A 189 -15.93 4.88 -7.69
C PRO A 189 -15.62 4.51 -6.23
N ILE A 190 -14.34 4.56 -5.82
CA ILE A 190 -13.90 4.27 -4.44
C ILE A 190 -13.12 5.44 -3.82
N ASP A 191 -13.15 6.60 -4.48
CA ASP A 191 -12.69 7.89 -3.96
C ASP A 191 -11.23 7.93 -3.46
N ILE A 192 -10.33 7.28 -4.20
CA ILE A 192 -8.87 7.25 -3.95
C ILE A 192 -8.08 7.59 -5.20
N GLU A 193 -6.77 7.77 -5.00
CA GLU A 193 -5.80 7.97 -6.07
C GLU A 193 -4.75 6.85 -6.09
N LEU A 194 -4.33 6.44 -7.29
CA LEU A 194 -3.26 5.49 -7.56
C LEU A 194 -2.01 6.24 -8.06
N GLY A 195 -0.84 5.90 -7.55
CA GLY A 195 0.39 6.62 -7.87
C GLY A 195 1.65 5.93 -7.38
N LEU A 196 2.79 6.60 -7.53
CA LEU A 196 4.10 6.06 -7.15
C LEU A 196 4.64 6.73 -5.89
N TRP A 197 5.25 5.93 -5.02
CA TRP A 197 5.88 6.36 -3.79
C TRP A 197 7.30 5.81 -3.71
N GLN A 198 8.29 6.69 -3.57
CA GLN A 198 9.68 6.29 -3.34
C GLN A 198 9.89 5.98 -1.86
N GLY A 199 10.25 4.74 -1.54
CA GLY A 199 10.60 4.39 -0.17
C GLY A 199 10.93 2.91 0.04
N SER A 200 11.07 2.52 1.30
CA SER A 200 11.51 1.19 1.69
C SER A 200 10.35 0.34 2.20
N TYR A 201 10.19 -0.84 1.64
CA TYR A 201 9.24 -1.86 2.10
C TYR A 201 9.88 -3.25 2.00
N GLN A 202 9.76 -4.06 3.05
CA GLN A 202 10.40 -5.39 3.15
C GLN A 202 11.89 -5.41 2.72
N ASN A 203 12.67 -4.44 3.21
CA ASN A 203 14.11 -4.26 2.88
C ASN A 203 14.42 -3.89 1.42
N GLN A 204 13.41 -3.50 0.63
CA GLN A 204 13.58 -3.06 -0.75
C GLN A 204 13.25 -1.58 -0.87
N THR A 205 14.20 -0.78 -1.36
CA THR A 205 14.01 0.67 -1.58
C THR A 205 13.83 0.94 -3.06
N MET A 206 12.61 1.30 -3.46
CA MET A 206 12.24 1.52 -4.87
C MET A 206 11.00 2.41 -4.97
N LEU A 207 10.55 2.66 -6.20
CA LEU A 207 9.23 3.22 -6.47
C LEU A 207 8.19 2.12 -6.30
N TRP A 208 7.27 2.32 -5.38
CA TRP A 208 6.14 1.43 -5.11
C TRP A 208 4.86 2.04 -5.63
N LEU A 209 4.03 1.23 -6.28
CA LEU A 209 2.64 1.59 -6.55
C LEU A 209 1.86 1.55 -5.23
N ARG A 210 1.15 2.64 -4.89
CA ARG A 210 0.41 2.77 -3.62
C ARG A 210 -0.96 3.41 -3.83
N TRP A 211 -1.75 3.50 -2.75
CA TRP A 211 -3.02 4.22 -2.71
C TRP A 211 -2.88 5.50 -1.88
N TRP A 212 -3.58 6.55 -2.30
CA TRP A 212 -3.73 7.81 -1.56
C TRP A 212 -5.20 8.14 -1.40
N ASP A 213 -5.54 8.78 -0.30
CA ASP A 213 -6.86 9.37 -0.15
C ASP A 213 -6.94 10.69 -0.95
N ASN A 214 -8.14 11.26 -1.00
CA ASN A 214 -8.39 12.51 -1.69
C ASN A 214 -7.78 13.76 -1.02
N GLU A 215 -7.32 13.64 0.22
CA GLU A 215 -6.59 14.69 0.94
C GLU A 215 -5.09 14.64 0.62
N GLY A 216 -4.64 13.61 -0.08
CA GLY A 216 -3.25 13.40 -0.45
C GLY A 216 -2.44 12.63 0.59
N ASN A 217 -3.10 12.02 1.58
CA ASN A 217 -2.43 11.14 2.54
C ASN A 217 -2.26 9.75 1.94
N LEU A 218 -1.09 9.15 2.17
CA LEU A 218 -0.80 7.78 1.79
C LEU A 218 -1.68 6.83 2.62
N LEU A 219 -2.36 5.89 1.97
CA LEU A 219 -2.99 4.79 2.70
C LEU A 219 -1.89 3.91 3.26
N LEU A 220 -1.79 3.92 4.59
CA LEU A 220 -0.76 3.20 5.33
C LEU A 220 -1.11 1.72 5.40
N THR A 221 -0.09 0.87 5.34
CA THR A 221 -0.12 -0.56 5.72
C THR A 221 -0.42 -0.74 7.20
N GLY A 222 -0.80 -1.95 7.63
CA GLY A 222 -0.98 -2.28 9.03
C GLY A 222 0.26 -1.99 9.88
N ALA A 223 1.44 -2.31 9.36
CA ALA A 223 2.71 -2.06 10.04
C ALA A 223 3.03 -0.56 10.16
N GLU A 224 2.83 0.22 9.09
CA GLU A 224 3.03 1.68 9.12
C GLU A 224 2.06 2.35 10.11
N ARG A 225 0.78 1.93 10.14
CA ARG A 225 -0.20 2.44 11.13
C ARG A 225 0.21 2.12 12.56
N ALA A 226 0.69 0.90 12.82
CA ALA A 226 1.15 0.49 14.13
C ALA A 226 2.36 1.34 14.59
N ALA A 227 3.34 1.56 13.71
CA ALA A 227 4.51 2.39 14.01
C ALA A 227 4.13 3.85 14.33
N VAL A 228 3.20 4.44 13.58
CA VAL A 228 2.67 5.78 13.85
C VAL A 228 1.98 5.83 15.22
N ALA A 229 1.17 4.82 15.55
CA ALA A 229 0.48 4.74 16.83
C ALA A 229 1.46 4.59 18.02
N GLU A 230 2.49 3.75 17.88
CA GLU A 230 3.54 3.58 18.89
C GLU A 230 4.31 4.88 19.14
N GLN A 231 4.67 5.61 18.07
CA GLN A 231 5.34 6.89 18.18
C GLN A 231 4.45 7.96 18.84
N ALA A 232 3.14 7.95 18.55
CA ALA A 232 2.18 8.85 19.18
C ALA A 232 2.02 8.55 20.68
N LEU A 233 1.97 7.27 21.08
CA LEU A 233 1.92 6.87 22.48
C LEU A 233 3.20 7.28 23.22
N ALA A 234 4.37 6.97 22.68
CA ALA A 234 5.65 7.33 23.29
C ALA A 234 5.81 8.85 23.47
N SER A 235 5.39 9.65 22.49
CA SER A 235 5.44 11.12 22.60
C SER A 235 4.44 11.66 23.64
N THR A 236 3.27 11.05 23.75
CA THR A 236 2.27 11.39 24.78
C THR A 236 2.78 11.07 26.18
N GLU A 237 3.39 9.89 26.38
CA GLU A 237 3.98 9.50 27.68
C GLU A 237 5.11 10.43 28.10
N GLN A 238 5.98 10.81 27.16
CA GLN A 238 7.03 11.80 27.41
C GLN A 238 6.45 13.17 27.80
N ALA A 239 5.40 13.63 27.12
CA ALA A 239 4.72 14.88 27.43
C ALA A 239 4.08 14.85 28.83
N LEU A 240 3.45 13.74 29.22
CA LEU A 240 2.90 13.57 30.56
C LEU A 240 4.00 13.56 31.63
N ALA A 241 5.06 12.77 31.44
CA ALA A 241 6.16 12.68 32.40
C ALA A 241 6.87 14.03 32.60
N SER A 242 7.10 14.79 31.51
CA SER A 242 7.69 16.14 31.60
C SER A 242 6.77 17.13 32.31
N THR A 243 5.45 17.03 32.11
CA THR A 243 4.46 17.86 32.81
C THR A 243 4.44 17.55 34.30
N GLU A 244 4.45 16.27 34.68
CA GLU A 244 4.51 15.84 36.08
C GLU A 244 5.80 16.30 36.76
N GLN A 245 6.95 16.18 36.08
CA GLN A 245 8.24 16.67 36.58
C GLN A 245 8.25 18.19 36.76
N ALA A 246 7.68 18.94 35.80
CA ALA A 246 7.59 20.39 35.91
C ALA A 246 6.71 20.81 37.11
N LEU A 247 5.57 20.16 37.31
CA LEU A 247 4.68 20.43 38.44
C LEU A 247 5.33 20.08 39.78
N ALA A 248 6.05 18.95 39.84
CA ALA A 248 6.78 18.55 41.04
C ALA A 248 7.92 19.52 41.35
N ALA A 249 8.70 19.93 40.34
CA ALA A 249 9.79 20.90 40.50
C ALA A 249 9.27 22.28 40.92
N GLU A 250 8.15 22.74 40.35
CA GLU A 250 7.52 23.99 40.75
C GLU A 250 7.01 23.91 42.20
N THR A 251 6.35 22.82 42.57
CA THR A 251 5.88 22.59 43.95
C THR A 251 7.05 22.59 44.92
N GLN A 252 8.16 21.93 44.57
CA GLN A 252 9.36 21.90 45.40
C GLN A 252 10.03 23.28 45.50
N ALA A 253 10.16 24.01 44.38
CA ALA A 253 10.73 25.35 44.38
C ALA A 253 9.89 26.34 45.22
N ARG A 254 8.56 26.24 45.14
CA ARG A 254 7.64 27.00 46.01
C ARG A 254 7.86 26.65 47.48
N ARG A 255 7.94 25.35 47.83
CA ARG A 255 8.22 24.88 49.19
C ARG A 255 9.56 25.39 49.73
N ASP A 256 10.61 25.33 48.93
CA ASP A 256 11.96 25.78 49.31
C ASP A 256 12.06 27.31 49.43
N ALA A 257 11.15 28.07 48.82
CA ALA A 257 11.10 29.52 48.91
C ALA A 257 10.42 30.03 50.20
N ILE A 258 9.43 29.30 50.75
CA ILE A 258 8.69 29.68 51.97
C ILE A 258 9.64 30.05 53.14
N PRO A 259 10.59 29.21 53.59
CA PRO A 259 11.47 29.55 54.72
C PRO A 259 12.42 30.70 54.40
N LYS A 260 12.84 30.85 53.13
CA LYS A 260 13.71 31.96 52.71
C LYS A 260 12.97 33.30 52.77
N LEU A 261 11.71 33.34 52.34
CA LEU A 261 10.87 34.55 52.41
C LEU A 261 10.56 34.96 53.85
N LEU A 262 10.33 33.99 54.75
CA LEU A 262 10.21 34.26 56.18
C LEU A 262 11.49 34.88 56.75
N ALA A 263 12.66 34.33 56.41
CA ALA A 263 13.95 34.87 56.84
C ALA A 263 14.22 36.28 56.30
N MET A 264 13.63 36.65 55.15
CA MET A 264 13.66 38.00 54.59
C MET A 264 12.64 38.97 55.23
N GLY A 265 11.84 38.51 56.18
CA GLY A 265 10.92 39.34 56.96
C GLY A 265 9.49 39.43 56.44
N LEU A 266 9.10 38.60 55.46
CA LEU A 266 7.70 38.50 55.04
C LEU A 266 6.88 37.74 56.10
N SER A 267 5.64 38.18 56.34
CA SER A 267 4.69 37.49 57.22
C SER A 267 4.00 36.32 56.51
N VAL A 268 3.50 35.35 57.28
CA VAL A 268 2.76 34.18 56.75
C VAL A 268 1.61 34.57 55.82
N PRO A 269 0.76 35.58 56.12
CA PRO A 269 -0.28 36.03 55.20
C PRO A 269 0.27 36.58 53.87
N GLN A 270 1.40 37.28 53.88
CA GLN A 270 2.02 37.82 52.66
C GLN A 270 2.61 36.72 51.78
N ILE A 271 3.16 35.66 52.38
CA ILE A 271 3.67 34.50 51.63
C ILE A 271 2.52 33.67 51.05
N ALA A 272 1.45 33.51 51.83
CA ALA A 272 0.22 32.85 51.37
C ALA A 272 -0.38 33.58 50.16
N GLU A 273 -0.49 34.92 50.23
CA GLU A 273 -0.93 35.75 49.11
C GLU A 273 -0.01 35.64 47.88
N ALA A 274 1.32 35.70 48.07
CA ALA A 274 2.30 35.67 46.98
C ALA A 274 2.31 34.34 46.19
N PHE A 275 1.99 33.22 46.83
CA PHE A 275 1.92 31.90 46.19
C PHE A 275 0.50 31.41 45.93
N GLY A 276 -0.53 32.21 46.24
CA GLY A 276 -1.93 31.81 46.10
C GLY A 276 -2.33 30.63 46.99
N LEU A 277 -1.70 30.49 48.16
CA LEU A 277 -1.98 29.47 49.17
C LEU A 277 -2.87 30.06 50.28
N SER A 278 -3.51 29.20 51.06
CA SER A 278 -4.12 29.58 52.33
C SER A 278 -3.07 29.79 53.42
N VAL A 279 -3.41 30.61 54.42
CA VAL A 279 -2.56 30.80 55.61
C VAL A 279 -2.34 29.47 56.32
N GLU A 280 -3.39 28.65 56.45
CA GLU A 280 -3.30 27.30 57.04
C GLU A 280 -2.31 26.39 56.30
N GLU A 281 -2.27 26.40 54.96
CA GLU A 281 -1.32 25.58 54.18
C GLU A 281 0.13 25.98 54.42
N VAL A 282 0.41 27.29 54.51
CA VAL A 282 1.76 27.80 54.82
C VAL A 282 2.15 27.46 56.25
N GLU A 283 1.25 27.60 57.23
CA GLU A 283 1.52 27.22 58.62
C GLU A 283 1.73 25.70 58.77
N GLN A 284 0.94 24.89 58.08
CA GLN A 284 1.02 23.44 58.16
C GLN A 284 2.35 22.94 57.55
N PHE A 285 2.82 23.58 56.48
CA PHE A 285 4.15 23.34 55.92
C PHE A 285 5.26 23.63 56.94
N LEU A 286 5.20 24.79 57.62
CA LEU A 286 6.20 25.18 58.62
C LEU A 286 6.22 24.28 59.85
N ARG A 287 5.10 23.67 60.22
CA ARG A 287 5.01 22.70 61.33
C ARG A 287 5.52 21.30 60.97
N SER A 288 5.65 21.00 59.69
CA SER A 288 6.06 19.68 59.17
C SER A 288 7.56 19.54 58.90
N GLN A 289 8.32 20.61 59.10
CA GLN A 289 9.79 20.67 59.09
C GLN A 289 10.33 20.51 60.51
#